data_AF-A0A223KU81-F1
#
_entry.id   AF-A0A223KU81-F1
#
_cell.length_a   1.000
_cell.length_b   1.000
_cell.length_c   1.000
_cell.angle_alpha   90.00
_cell.angle_beta   90.00
_cell.angle_gamma   90.00
#
_symmetry.space_group_name_H-M   'P 1'
#
loop_
_entity.id
_entity.type
_entity.pdbx_description
1 polymer ?
#
loop_
_entity_poly.entity_id
_entity_poly.type
_entity_poly.pdbx_seq_one_letter_code
_entity_poly.pdbx_strand_id
1 'polypeptide(L)'
;MSKDGINTKDFLIGTLIGGIVGATTALFLAPKSGKELRDDLQEQASHLKDKSEQWKQQATEISSELASTAKEKTNQLSQVISEQSQVVMDKVKHLKEQSIDASEELQEKVEEVINEAASAIESGSEEMTEEVQKRLEATKQAIEEVETKLKSE
;
A
#
# COMPACT_ATOMS: atom_id res chain seq x y z
N MET A 1 -47.64 -36.17 -36.13
CA MET A 1 -47.73 -34.77 -36.60
C MET A 1 -47.61 -33.87 -35.40
N SER A 2 -46.38 -33.49 -35.03
CA SER A 2 -46.17 -32.48 -34.00
C SER A 2 -46.31 -31.12 -34.68
N LYS A 3 -47.30 -30.34 -34.26
CA LYS A 3 -47.51 -28.97 -34.69
C LYS A 3 -46.35 -28.13 -34.14
N ASP A 4 -45.45 -27.68 -35.01
CA ASP A 4 -44.54 -26.59 -34.73
C ASP A 4 -45.35 -25.29 -34.64
N GLY A 5 -45.90 -25.04 -33.44
CA GLY A 5 -46.40 -23.72 -33.10
C GLY A 5 -45.20 -22.83 -32.89
N ILE A 6 -45.05 -21.79 -33.71
CA ILE A 6 -44.05 -20.74 -33.47
C ILE A 6 -44.23 -20.26 -32.04
N ASN A 7 -43.27 -20.59 -31.17
CA ASN A 7 -43.31 -20.18 -29.78
C ASN A 7 -43.22 -18.65 -29.76
N THR A 8 -44.35 -17.98 -29.57
CA THR A 8 -44.44 -16.51 -29.53
C THR A 8 -43.44 -15.92 -28.52
N LYS A 9 -43.09 -16.68 -27.48
CA LYS A 9 -42.05 -16.34 -26.51
C LYS A 9 -40.66 -16.23 -27.14
N ASP A 10 -40.28 -17.18 -28.00
CA ASP A 10 -38.97 -17.19 -28.67
C ASP A 10 -38.87 -16.06 -29.72
N PHE A 11 -39.98 -15.73 -30.39
CA PHE A 11 -40.05 -14.59 -31.31
C PHE A 11 -39.93 -13.23 -30.59
N LEU A 12 -40.58 -13.07 -29.44
CA LEU A 12 -40.47 -11.84 -28.64
C LEU A 12 -39.05 -11.65 -28.09
N ILE A 13 -38.41 -12.74 -27.65
CA ILE A 13 -37.01 -12.73 -27.21
C ILE A 13 -36.08 -12.37 -28.38
N GLY A 14 -36.29 -12.99 -29.55
CA GLY A 14 -35.52 -12.68 -30.76
C GLY A 14 -35.68 -11.23 -31.23
N THR A 15 -36.90 -10.67 -31.14
CA THR A 15 -37.19 -9.28 -31.53
C THR A 15 -36.60 -8.28 -30.55
N LEU A 16 -36.57 -8.58 -29.25
CA LEU A 16 -35.94 -7.71 -28.26
C LEU A 16 -34.43 -7.62 -28.47
N ILE A 17 -33.77 -8.76 -28.68
CA ILE A 17 -32.33 -8.82 -28.91
C ILE A 17 -31.98 -8.18 -30.25
N GLY A 18 -32.70 -8.54 -31.32
CA GLY A 18 -32.52 -7.95 -32.64
C GLY A 18 -32.85 -6.46 -32.70
N GLY A 19 -33.82 -6.00 -31.90
CA GLY A 19 -34.20 -4.60 -31.80
C GLY A 19 -33.15 -3.73 -31.12
N ILE A 20 -32.48 -4.23 -30.07
CA ILE A 20 -31.38 -3.50 -29.40
C ILE A 20 -30.17 -3.38 -30.34
N VAL A 21 -29.78 -4.47 -31.00
CA VAL A 21 -28.64 -4.46 -31.94
C VAL A 21 -28.96 -3.60 -33.17
N GLY A 22 -30.19 -3.70 -33.69
CA GLY A 22 -30.67 -2.87 -34.80
C GLY A 22 -30.76 -1.39 -34.44
N ALA A 23 -31.22 -1.05 -33.23
CA ALA A 23 -31.33 0.34 -32.79
C ALA A 23 -29.96 0.97 -32.50
N THR A 24 -29.02 0.23 -31.90
CA THR A 24 -27.66 0.73 -31.65
C THR A 24 -26.91 0.94 -32.94
N THR A 25 -27.00 0.00 -33.90
CA THR A 25 -26.40 0.17 -35.23
C THR A 25 -27.08 1.25 -36.04
N ALA A 26 -28.41 1.42 -35.94
CA ALA A 26 -29.13 2.52 -36.56
C ALA A 26 -28.79 3.88 -35.93
N LEU A 27 -28.53 3.95 -34.62
CA LEU A 27 -28.06 5.16 -33.95
C LEU A 27 -26.61 5.50 -34.35
N PHE A 28 -25.80 4.47 -34.64
CA PHE A 28 -24.44 4.62 -35.16
C PHE A 28 -24.40 4.96 -36.67
N LEU A 29 -25.39 4.49 -37.44
CA LEU A 29 -25.56 4.74 -38.86
C LEU A 29 -26.40 5.99 -39.16
N ALA A 30 -27.14 6.51 -38.16
CA ALA A 30 -27.81 7.79 -38.23
C ALA A 30 -26.75 8.86 -38.49
N PRO A 31 -26.80 9.57 -39.62
CA PRO A 31 -25.69 10.39 -40.07
C PRO A 31 -25.62 11.65 -39.19
N LYS A 32 -24.84 11.59 -38.11
CA LYS A 32 -24.05 12.75 -37.74
C LYS A 32 -22.97 12.89 -38.80
N SER A 33 -22.84 14.07 -39.39
CA SER A 33 -21.96 14.27 -40.53
C SER A 33 -20.53 13.89 -40.14
N GLY A 34 -19.86 13.07 -40.95
CA GLY A 34 -18.47 12.63 -40.67
C GLY A 34 -17.46 13.78 -40.62
N LYS A 35 -17.86 15.01 -40.99
CA LYS A 35 -17.10 16.25 -40.81
C LYS A 35 -17.24 16.78 -39.38
N GLU A 36 -18.46 16.96 -38.90
CA GLU A 36 -18.70 17.39 -37.51
C GLU A 36 -18.16 16.38 -36.50
N LEU A 37 -18.22 15.07 -36.79
CA LEU A 37 -17.62 14.05 -35.92
C LEU A 37 -16.09 14.13 -35.89
N ARG A 38 -15.45 14.58 -36.98
CA ARG A 38 -14.00 14.80 -37.01
C ARG A 38 -13.62 16.09 -36.28
N ASP A 39 -14.38 17.16 -36.48
CA ASP A 39 -14.16 18.43 -35.80
C ASP A 39 -14.41 18.29 -34.28
N ASP A 40 -15.52 17.67 -33.86
CA ASP A 40 -15.82 17.36 -32.45
C ASP A 40 -14.78 16.41 -31.84
N LEU A 41 -14.31 15.41 -32.58
CA LEU A 41 -13.28 14.48 -32.10
C LEU A 41 -11.92 15.18 -31.98
N GLN A 42 -11.60 16.10 -32.88
CA GLN A 42 -10.33 16.82 -32.86
C GLN A 42 -10.31 17.88 -31.74
N GLU A 43 -11.44 18.54 -31.49
CA GLU A 43 -11.62 19.47 -30.37
C GLU A 43 -11.65 18.72 -29.03
N GLN A 44 -12.38 17.61 -28.92
CA GLN A 44 -12.38 16.76 -27.73
C GLN A 44 -11.04 16.06 -27.50
N ALA A 45 -10.32 15.63 -28.54
CA ALA A 45 -8.99 15.02 -28.39
C ALA A 45 -7.96 16.05 -27.91
N SER A 46 -8.04 17.30 -28.39
CA SER A 46 -7.17 18.39 -27.93
C SER A 46 -7.47 18.72 -26.46
N HIS A 47 -8.75 18.86 -26.09
CA HIS A 47 -9.15 19.06 -24.70
C HIS A 47 -8.83 17.87 -23.78
N LEU A 48 -8.93 16.63 -24.26
CA LEU A 48 -8.53 15.45 -23.50
C LEU A 48 -7.02 15.38 -23.30
N LYS A 49 -6.24 15.74 -24.32
CA LYS A 49 -4.78 15.74 -24.24
C LYS A 49 -4.30 16.78 -23.23
N ASP A 50 -4.85 17.99 -23.26
CA ASP A 50 -4.52 19.04 -22.31
C ASP A 50 -4.97 18.69 -20.88
N LYS A 51 -6.17 18.11 -20.70
CA LYS A 51 -6.60 17.61 -19.39
C LYS A 51 -5.77 16.43 -18.90
N SER A 52 -5.37 15.53 -19.79
CA SER A 52 -4.56 14.35 -19.47
C SER A 52 -3.14 14.75 -19.07
N GLU A 53 -2.54 15.73 -19.75
CA GLU A 53 -1.23 16.28 -19.38
C GLU A 53 -1.28 16.98 -18.01
N GLN A 54 -2.32 17.76 -17.72
CA GLN A 54 -2.51 18.40 -16.40
C GLN A 54 -2.79 17.40 -15.28
N TRP A 55 -3.59 16.36 -15.53
CA TRP A 55 -3.85 15.29 -14.57
C TRP A 55 -2.62 14.43 -14.33
N LYS A 56 -1.86 14.14 -15.38
CA LYS A 56 -0.60 13.42 -15.25
C LYS A 56 0.39 14.24 -14.43
N GLN A 57 0.55 15.55 -14.68
CA GLN A 57 1.42 16.40 -13.87
C GLN A 57 0.97 16.46 -12.41
N GLN A 58 -0.31 16.76 -12.13
CA GLN A 58 -0.82 16.78 -10.75
C GLN A 58 -0.72 15.41 -10.06
N ALA A 59 -1.01 14.32 -10.76
CA ALA A 59 -0.85 12.99 -10.21
C ALA A 59 0.62 12.69 -9.93
N THR A 60 1.55 13.08 -10.80
CA THR A 60 2.99 12.83 -10.58
C THR A 60 3.53 13.66 -9.42
N GLU A 61 3.12 14.92 -9.29
CA GLU A 61 3.51 15.80 -8.18
C GLU A 61 2.95 15.31 -6.85
N ILE A 62 1.63 15.04 -6.78
CA ILE A 62 0.99 14.51 -5.57
C ILE A 62 1.56 13.14 -5.19
N SER A 63 1.83 12.28 -6.18
CA SER A 63 2.45 10.97 -5.94
C SER A 63 3.88 11.12 -5.42
N SER A 64 4.67 12.03 -6.00
CA SER A 64 6.06 12.25 -5.61
C SER A 64 6.16 12.88 -4.22
N GLU A 65 5.28 13.83 -3.91
CA GLU A 65 5.30 14.55 -2.63
C GLU A 65 4.81 13.66 -1.48
N LEU A 66 3.77 12.85 -1.72
CA LEU A 66 3.31 11.85 -0.77
C LEU A 66 4.33 10.71 -0.61
N ALA A 67 4.91 10.23 -1.70
CA ALA A 67 5.96 9.22 -1.65
C ALA A 67 7.22 9.74 -0.94
N SER A 68 7.61 11.00 -1.16
CA SER A 68 8.76 11.60 -0.49
C SER A 68 8.50 11.76 1.01
N THR A 69 7.33 12.27 1.39
CA THR A 69 6.99 12.49 2.81
C THR A 69 6.88 11.17 3.57
N ALA A 70 6.23 10.16 2.97
CA ALA A 70 6.15 8.82 3.54
C ALA A 70 7.56 8.20 3.65
N LYS A 71 8.35 8.26 2.58
CA LYS A 71 9.72 7.72 2.56
C LYS A 71 10.63 8.39 3.58
N GLU A 72 10.54 9.70 3.76
CA GLU A 72 11.37 10.43 4.71
C GLU A 72 11.01 10.07 6.16
N LYS A 73 9.72 10.03 6.50
CA LYS A 73 9.24 9.57 7.83
C LYS A 73 9.63 8.12 8.10
N THR A 74 9.40 7.22 7.14
CA THR A 74 9.77 5.81 7.25
C THR A 74 11.29 5.64 7.41
N ASN A 75 12.10 6.41 6.67
CA ASN A 75 13.56 6.34 6.79
C ASN A 75 14.05 6.84 8.15
N GLN A 76 13.55 7.99 8.63
CA GLN A 76 13.93 8.52 9.94
C GLN A 76 13.57 7.55 11.06
N LEU A 77 12.36 6.99 10.98
CA LEU A 77 11.86 6.04 11.97
C LEU A 77 12.61 4.71 11.95
N SER A 78 12.89 4.21 10.75
CA SER A 78 13.73 3.03 10.53
C SER A 78 15.12 3.22 11.11
N GLN A 79 15.73 4.38 10.89
CA GLN A 79 17.07 4.67 11.40
C GLN A 79 17.09 4.75 12.93
N VAL A 80 16.15 5.46 13.55
CA VAL A 80 16.06 5.56 15.02
C VAL A 80 15.86 4.19 15.66
N ILE A 81 14.93 3.37 15.12
CA ILE A 81 14.67 2.05 15.68
C ILE A 81 15.84 1.11 15.43
N SER A 82 16.45 1.14 14.25
CA SER A 82 17.61 0.30 13.93
C SER A 82 18.80 0.63 14.83
N GLU A 83 19.11 1.92 15.03
CA GLU A 83 20.19 2.35 15.93
C GLU A 83 19.93 1.91 17.37
N GLN A 84 18.73 2.16 17.91
CA GLN A 84 18.40 1.73 19.27
C GLN A 84 18.42 0.21 19.42
N SER A 85 17.95 -0.53 18.41
CA SER A 85 17.92 -1.98 18.40
C SER A 85 19.32 -2.57 18.40
N GLN A 86 20.21 -1.99 17.61
CA GLN A 86 21.60 -2.42 17.55
C GLN A 86 22.30 -2.20 18.90
N VAL A 87 22.10 -1.03 19.53
CA VAL A 87 22.67 -0.75 20.86
C VAL A 87 22.18 -1.74 21.91
N VAL A 88 20.89 -2.05 21.90
CA VAL A 88 20.28 -3.01 22.82
C VAL A 88 20.85 -4.41 22.57
N MET A 89 20.92 -4.85 21.31
CA MET A 89 21.47 -6.15 20.93
C MET A 89 22.95 -6.29 21.29
N ASP A 90 23.74 -5.24 21.08
CA ASP A 90 25.16 -5.24 21.42
C ASP A 90 25.38 -5.30 22.94
N LYS A 91 24.55 -4.58 23.72
CA LYS A 91 24.57 -4.70 25.19
C LYS A 91 24.20 -6.10 25.66
N VAL A 92 23.16 -6.72 25.09
CA VAL A 92 22.79 -8.11 25.43
C VAL A 92 23.91 -9.09 25.09
N LYS A 93 24.54 -8.96 23.92
CA LYS A 93 25.69 -9.79 23.54
C LYS A 93 26.86 -9.63 24.51
N HIS A 94 27.12 -8.40 24.97
CA HIS A 94 28.15 -8.15 25.97
C HIS A 94 27.82 -8.83 27.31
N LEU A 95 26.56 -8.76 27.76
CA LEU A 95 26.10 -9.47 28.96
C LEU A 95 26.21 -11.00 28.82
N LYS A 96 25.93 -11.53 27.62
CA LYS A 96 26.11 -12.96 27.32
C LYS A 96 27.57 -13.38 27.40
N GLU A 97 28.48 -12.56 26.90
CA GLU A 97 29.93 -12.79 27.01
C GLU A 97 30.40 -12.74 28.47
N GLN A 98 29.74 -11.93 29.31
CA GLN A 98 29.91 -11.91 30.76
C GLN A 98 29.24 -13.09 31.51
N SER A 99 28.71 -14.09 30.80
CA SER A 99 28.11 -15.32 31.35
C SER A 99 26.92 -15.07 32.29
N ILE A 100 26.03 -14.16 31.91
CA ILE A 100 24.81 -13.87 32.65
C ILE A 100 23.67 -14.72 32.07
N ASP A 101 23.11 -15.64 32.85
CA ASP A 101 22.03 -16.54 32.41
C ASP A 101 20.78 -15.78 31.92
N ALA A 102 20.51 -14.58 32.45
CA ALA A 102 19.40 -13.72 31.99
C ALA A 102 19.60 -13.13 30.57
N SER A 103 20.78 -13.28 29.97
CA SER A 103 21.09 -12.72 28.65
C SER A 103 20.43 -13.46 27.49
N GLU A 104 20.16 -14.76 27.60
CA GLU A 104 19.51 -15.52 26.53
C GLU A 104 18.04 -15.11 26.36
N GLU A 105 17.32 -14.93 27.47
CA GLU A 105 15.93 -14.45 27.45
C GLU A 105 15.83 -13.01 26.93
N LEU A 106 16.80 -12.16 27.27
CA LEU A 106 16.89 -10.80 26.73
C LEU A 106 17.21 -10.82 25.23
N GLN A 107 18.07 -11.72 24.76
CA GLN A 107 18.42 -11.82 23.35
C GLN A 107 17.19 -12.18 22.52
N GLU A 108 16.41 -13.16 22.97
CA GLU A 108 15.18 -13.58 22.30
C GLU A 108 14.15 -12.45 22.22
N LYS A 109 13.93 -11.73 23.33
CA LYS A 109 13.03 -10.55 23.34
C LYS A 109 13.50 -9.43 22.43
N VAL A 110 14.81 -9.22 22.31
CA VAL A 110 15.38 -8.20 21.42
C VAL A 110 15.20 -8.60 19.96
N GLU A 111 15.43 -9.87 19.62
CA GLU A 111 15.18 -10.38 18.26
C GLU A 111 13.70 -10.29 17.87
N GLU A 112 12.79 -10.55 18.81
CA GLU A 112 11.34 -10.38 18.62
C GLU A 112 10.99 -8.91 18.34
N VAL A 113 11.45 -7.98 19.18
CA VAL A 113 11.21 -6.53 19.01
C VAL A 113 11.80 -6.01 17.69
N ILE A 114 12.95 -6.52 17.25
CA ILE A 114 13.56 -6.16 15.96
C ILE A 114 12.71 -6.64 14.78
N ASN A 115 12.18 -7.85 14.84
CA ASN A 115 11.29 -8.36 13.78
C ASN A 115 9.96 -7.60 13.74
N GLU A 116 9.42 -7.25 14.91
CA GLU A 116 8.21 -6.43 15.03
C GLU A 116 8.46 -5.00 14.54
N ALA A 117 9.65 -4.43 14.80
CA ALA A 117 10.09 -3.16 14.25
C ALA A 117 10.11 -3.14 12.73
N ALA A 118 10.74 -4.15 12.12
CA ALA A 118 10.80 -4.27 10.66
C ALA A 118 9.38 -4.31 10.06
N SER A 119 8.48 -5.04 10.69
CA SER A 119 7.07 -5.15 10.28
C SER A 119 6.28 -3.85 10.49
N ALA A 120 6.54 -3.12 11.59
CA ALA A 120 5.91 -1.82 11.88
C ALA A 120 6.32 -0.75 10.85
N ILE A 121 7.60 -0.73 10.48
CA ILE A 121 8.16 0.17 9.48
C ILE A 121 7.58 -0.15 8.09
N GLU A 122 7.48 -1.43 7.73
CA GLU A 122 6.95 -1.86 6.42
C GLU A 122 5.44 -1.59 6.29
N SER A 123 4.69 -1.73 7.38
CA SER A 123 3.26 -1.40 7.40
C SER A 123 2.97 0.11 7.46
N GLY A 124 3.96 0.92 7.82
CA GLY A 124 3.79 2.38 7.99
C GLY A 124 2.83 2.75 9.12
N SER A 125 2.59 1.84 10.06
CA SER A 125 1.66 2.04 11.18
C SER A 125 2.35 2.78 12.33
N GLU A 126 2.06 4.07 12.48
CA GLU A 126 2.64 4.91 13.55
C GLU A 126 2.42 4.29 14.94
N GLU A 127 1.22 3.74 15.22
CA GLU A 127 0.90 3.09 16.50
C GLU A 127 1.81 1.89 16.81
N MET A 128 2.04 1.01 15.83
CA MET A 128 2.95 -0.13 16.01
C MET A 128 4.39 0.34 16.22
N THR A 129 4.75 1.45 15.60
CA THR A 129 6.11 1.96 15.66
C THR A 129 6.41 2.64 17.00
N GLU A 130 5.43 3.31 17.60
CA GLU A 130 5.50 3.81 18.98
C GLU A 130 5.58 2.67 20.01
N GLU A 131 4.79 1.60 19.83
CA GLU A 131 4.83 0.43 20.72
C GLU A 131 6.20 -0.27 20.66
N VAL A 132 6.77 -0.42 19.46
CA VAL A 132 8.12 -0.95 19.25
C VAL A 132 9.17 -0.10 19.97
N GLN A 133 9.13 1.24 19.83
CA GLN A 133 10.07 2.12 20.52
C GLN A 133 9.97 1.97 22.05
N LYS A 134 8.76 1.92 22.58
CA LYS A 134 8.53 1.76 24.02
C LYS A 134 9.07 0.43 24.55
N ARG A 135 8.83 -0.67 23.82
CA ARG A 135 9.37 -2.00 24.18
C ARG A 135 10.89 -2.04 24.12
N LEU A 136 11.46 -1.36 23.13
CA LEU A 136 12.90 -1.27 22.96
C LEU A 136 13.56 -0.46 24.08
N GLU A 137 12.96 0.66 24.50
CA GLU A 137 13.41 1.43 25.67
C GLU A 137 13.29 0.62 26.97
N ALA A 138 12.17 -0.07 27.19
CA ALA A 138 11.98 -0.90 28.37
C ALA A 138 13.04 -2.02 28.44
N THR A 139 13.36 -2.63 27.29
CA THR A 139 14.39 -3.67 27.19
C THR A 139 15.77 -3.09 27.46
N LYS A 140 16.08 -1.90 26.92
CA LYS A 140 17.32 -1.17 27.20
C LYS A 140 17.50 -0.89 28.70
N GLN A 141 16.44 -0.41 29.37
CA GLN A 141 16.47 -0.14 30.81
C GLN A 141 16.70 -1.41 31.64
N ALA A 142 16.01 -2.51 31.28
CA ALA A 142 16.19 -3.80 31.95
C ALA A 142 17.64 -4.31 31.83
N ILE A 143 18.25 -4.14 30.65
CA ILE A 143 19.66 -4.50 30.41
C ILE A 143 20.61 -3.64 31.26
N GLU A 144 20.39 -2.33 31.33
CA GLU A 144 21.22 -1.42 32.14
C GLU A 144 21.08 -1.68 33.64
N GLU A 145 19.89 -2.07 34.11
CA GLU A 145 19.68 -2.48 35.49
C GLU A 145 20.44 -3.77 35.83
N VAL A 146 20.45 -4.74 34.91
CA VAL A 146 21.25 -5.97 35.07
C VAL A 146 22.75 -5.64 35.09
N GLU A 147 23.23 -4.82 34.15
CA GLU A 147 24.64 -4.41 34.06
C GLU A 147 25.12 -3.67 35.33
N THR A 148 24.28 -2.79 35.88
CA THR A 148 24.62 -2.04 37.10
C THR A 148 24.63 -2.91 38.35
N LYS A 149 23.71 -3.86 38.48
CA LYS A 149 23.73 -4.83 39.60
C LYS A 149 25.04 -5.63 39.60
N LEU A 150 25.51 -6.07 38.44
CA LEU A 150 26.77 -6.80 38.29
C LEU A 150 28.03 -5.97 38.60
N LYS A 151 28.02 -4.65 38.35
CA LYS A 151 29.13 -3.77 38.72
C LYS A 151 29.14 -3.39 40.20
N SER A 152 28.04 -3.65 40.92
CA SER A 152 27.88 -3.29 42.34
C SER A 152 28.17 -4.42 43.33
N GLU A 153 28.31 -5.67 42.86
CA GLU A 153 28.92 -6.80 43.58
C GLU A 153 30.42 -6.89 43.31
#